data_AF-A0A7U9S401-F1
#
_entry.id   AF-A0A7U9S401-F1
#
_cell.length_a   1.000
_cell.length_b   1.000
_cell.length_c   1.000
_cell.angle_alpha   90.00
_cell.angle_beta   90.00
_cell.angle_gamma   90.00
#
_symmetry.space_group_name_H-M   'P 1'
#
loop_
_entity.id
_entity.type
_entity.pdbx_description
1 polymer ?
#
loop_
_entity_poly.entity_id
_entity_poly.type
_entity_poly.pdbx_seq_one_letter_code
_entity_poly.pdbx_strand_id
1 'polypeptide(L)'
;MQEREIFTREEKQNLIEHCADDIYQYGQKYMQLKKVYDAYGYCMPVECWYNFRDAWFHYRKMYTRKERVSVLNEKYAMEEHLLRAWKDGIIYLLQEISEGLEFWYLNSLDSDVDSVPPEPEIEKIVDEVYRDIAQQNNEGECLNWSKVFVDGHQKIKLESRFQCCYYYYKKYISSAEMDKNLQKILHGLKDLVLEIRYSGTNIKRPNNPYEYMQKLLDLIADINSKLQKNGALYLIPISSIVAHNMVEYQNQKFDR
;
A
#
# COMPACT_ATOMS: atom_id res chain seq x y z
N MET A 1 10.36 13.60 -50.22
CA MET A 1 10.48 14.58 -49.12
C MET A 1 9.07 14.77 -48.56
N GLN A 2 8.72 14.13 -47.45
CA GLN A 2 7.42 14.40 -46.81
C GLN A 2 7.52 15.79 -46.16
N GLU A 3 6.58 16.67 -46.49
CA GLU A 3 6.45 17.95 -45.79
C GLU A 3 6.31 17.67 -44.29
N ARG A 4 7.15 18.32 -43.49
CA ARG A 4 7.09 18.19 -42.04
C ARG A 4 5.80 18.87 -41.58
N GLU A 5 4.81 18.09 -41.19
CA GLU A 5 3.58 18.64 -40.62
C GLU A 5 3.89 19.43 -39.34
N ILE A 6 3.42 20.67 -39.31
CA ILE A 6 3.55 21.60 -38.17
C ILE A 6 2.15 21.80 -37.62
N PHE A 7 2.01 21.76 -36.29
CA PHE A 7 0.73 22.14 -35.66
C PHE A 7 0.42 23.61 -35.94
N THR A 8 -0.84 23.91 -36.21
CA THR A 8 -1.30 25.30 -36.09
C THR A 8 -1.13 25.77 -34.63
N ARG A 9 -1.07 27.09 -34.44
CA ARG A 9 -0.96 27.67 -33.09
C ARG A 9 -2.11 27.24 -32.18
N GLU A 10 -3.32 27.19 -32.73
CA GLU A 10 -4.54 26.79 -32.01
C GLU A 10 -4.53 25.31 -31.63
N GLU A 11 -4.24 24.40 -32.59
CA GLU A 11 -4.15 22.96 -32.29
C GLU A 11 -3.10 22.67 -31.20
N LYS A 12 -1.94 23.34 -31.27
CA LYS A 12 -0.89 23.16 -30.27
C LYS A 12 -1.31 23.66 -28.90
N GLN A 13 -1.99 24.81 -28.85
CA GLN A 13 -2.49 25.39 -27.59
C GLN A 13 -3.53 24.47 -26.94
N ASN A 14 -4.51 23.99 -27.71
CA ASN A 14 -5.54 23.07 -27.23
C ASN A 14 -4.93 21.77 -26.69
N LEU A 15 -3.91 21.22 -27.37
CA LEU A 15 -3.19 20.02 -26.91
C LEU A 15 -2.46 20.29 -25.58
N ILE A 16 -1.80 21.43 -25.45
CA ILE A 16 -1.07 21.82 -24.24
C ILE A 16 -2.03 22.03 -23.06
N GLU A 17 -3.19 22.65 -23.29
CA GLU A 17 -4.21 22.84 -22.26
C GLU A 17 -4.75 21.49 -21.77
N HIS A 18 -5.07 20.59 -22.69
CA HIS A 18 -5.50 19.23 -22.33
C HIS A 18 -4.44 18.47 -21.52
N CYS A 19 -3.16 18.56 -21.91
CA CYS A 19 -2.07 17.95 -21.16
C CYS A 19 -1.89 18.58 -19.76
N ALA A 20 -2.19 19.87 -19.61
CA ALA A 20 -2.17 20.55 -18.32
C ALA A 20 -3.24 19.99 -17.37
N ASP A 21 -4.44 19.73 -17.91
CA ASP A 21 -5.54 19.12 -17.17
C ASP A 21 -5.16 17.71 -16.68
N ASP A 22 -4.52 16.90 -17.51
CA ASP A 22 -4.05 15.55 -17.13
C ASP A 22 -3.04 15.60 -15.97
N ILE A 23 -2.08 16.52 -16.03
CA ILE A 23 -1.09 16.72 -14.94
C ILE A 23 -1.78 17.19 -13.65
N TYR A 24 -2.72 18.13 -13.76
CA TYR A 24 -3.46 18.65 -12.62
C TYR A 24 -4.30 17.55 -11.96
N GLN A 25 -5.04 16.78 -12.77
CA GLN A 25 -5.85 15.67 -12.27
C GLN A 25 -5.01 14.59 -11.61
N TYR A 26 -3.84 14.23 -12.19
CA TYR A 26 -2.91 13.33 -11.53
C TYR A 26 -2.50 13.86 -10.15
N GLY A 27 -2.15 15.14 -10.03
CA GLY A 27 -1.79 15.75 -8.75
C GLY A 27 -2.88 15.65 -7.68
N GLN A 28 -4.15 15.84 -8.06
CA GLN A 28 -5.28 15.65 -7.14
C GLN A 28 -5.42 14.19 -6.68
N LYS A 29 -5.23 13.24 -7.59
CA LYS A 29 -5.33 11.81 -7.30
C LYS A 29 -4.14 11.28 -6.50
N TYR A 30 -2.96 11.79 -6.75
CA TYR A 30 -1.77 11.56 -5.94
C TYR A 30 -2.04 11.88 -4.47
N MET A 31 -2.67 13.03 -4.18
CA MET A 31 -3.02 13.40 -2.81
C MET A 31 -4.04 12.46 -2.17
N GLN A 32 -4.96 11.89 -2.96
CA GLN A 32 -5.90 10.87 -2.47
C GLN A 32 -5.15 9.57 -2.14
N LEU A 33 -4.27 9.10 -3.03
CA LEU A 33 -3.47 7.90 -2.79
C LEU A 33 -2.55 8.08 -1.58
N LYS A 34 -1.91 9.25 -1.44
CA LYS A 34 -1.06 9.57 -0.28
C LYS A 34 -1.82 9.43 1.04
N LYS A 35 -3.08 9.88 1.12
CA LYS A 35 -3.90 9.71 2.33
C LYS A 35 -4.10 8.24 2.70
N VAL A 36 -4.19 7.35 1.71
CA VAL A 36 -4.30 5.91 1.95
C VAL A 36 -2.97 5.36 2.47
N TYR A 37 -1.84 5.75 1.87
CA TYR A 37 -0.50 5.41 2.38
C TYR A 37 -0.32 5.86 3.84
N ASP A 38 -0.65 7.11 4.13
CA ASP A 38 -0.53 7.69 5.47
C ASP A 38 -1.40 6.93 6.50
N ALA A 39 -2.61 6.49 6.10
CA ALA A 39 -3.50 5.71 6.96
C ALA A 39 -2.93 4.34 7.35
N TYR A 40 -2.10 3.75 6.49
CA TYR A 40 -1.40 2.49 6.76
C TYR A 40 0.02 2.71 7.30
N GLY A 41 0.47 3.95 7.50
CA GLY A 41 1.82 4.25 7.96
C GLY A 41 2.92 3.95 6.94
N TYR A 42 2.56 3.81 5.66
CA TYR A 42 3.51 3.54 4.58
C TYR A 42 4.00 4.82 3.92
N CYS A 43 5.20 4.76 3.35
CA CYS A 43 5.72 5.81 2.48
C CYS A 43 5.44 5.45 1.03
N MET A 44 4.96 6.42 0.26
CA MET A 44 4.77 6.23 -1.17
C MET A 44 6.14 6.11 -1.88
N PRO A 45 6.31 5.17 -2.82
CA PRO A 45 7.60 4.93 -3.46
C PRO A 45 8.12 6.15 -4.24
N VAL A 46 9.44 6.35 -4.19
CA VAL A 46 10.10 7.52 -4.79
C VAL A 46 9.99 7.52 -6.31
N GLU A 47 9.88 6.33 -6.91
CA GLU A 47 9.69 6.10 -8.34
C GLU A 47 8.41 6.77 -8.87
N CYS A 48 7.36 6.85 -8.06
CA CYS A 48 6.14 7.57 -8.43
C CYS A 48 6.41 9.06 -8.62
N TRP A 49 7.18 9.66 -7.71
CA TRP A 49 7.61 11.06 -7.82
C TRP A 49 8.52 11.28 -9.03
N TYR A 50 9.47 10.39 -9.30
CA TYR A 50 10.34 10.50 -10.46
C TYR A 50 9.57 10.43 -11.78
N ASN A 51 8.64 9.50 -11.91
CA ASN A 51 7.77 9.43 -13.09
C ASN A 51 6.90 10.68 -13.23
N PHE A 52 6.30 11.19 -12.15
CA PHE A 52 5.51 12.43 -12.21
C PHE A 52 6.37 13.64 -12.63
N ARG A 53 7.56 13.78 -12.08
CA ARG A 53 8.53 14.81 -12.47
C ARG A 53 8.91 14.69 -13.95
N ASP A 54 9.11 13.48 -14.45
CA ASP A 54 9.48 13.25 -15.85
C ASP A 54 8.33 13.61 -16.81
N ALA A 55 7.07 13.37 -16.40
CA ALA A 55 5.90 13.86 -17.13
C ALA A 55 5.91 15.40 -17.27
N TRP A 56 6.23 16.14 -16.20
CA TRP A 56 6.40 17.61 -16.25
C TRP A 56 7.50 18.05 -17.21
N PHE A 57 8.61 17.31 -17.29
CA PHE A 57 9.67 17.63 -18.24
C PHE A 57 9.21 17.45 -19.70
N HIS A 58 8.47 16.40 -20.00
CA HIS A 58 7.90 16.17 -21.33
C HIS A 58 6.87 17.23 -21.70
N TYR A 59 5.98 17.59 -20.77
CA TYR A 59 5.05 18.71 -20.92
C TYR A 59 5.74 20.02 -21.27
N ARG A 60 6.79 20.39 -20.53
CA ARG A 60 7.57 21.60 -20.80
C ARG A 60 8.21 21.57 -22.19
N LYS A 61 8.71 20.42 -22.65
CA LYS A 61 9.35 20.29 -23.97
C LYS A 61 8.38 20.60 -25.10
N MET A 62 7.08 20.27 -24.97
CA MET A 62 6.06 20.52 -25.99
C MET A 62 6.02 21.99 -26.45
N TYR A 63 6.21 22.95 -25.54
CA TYR A 63 6.25 24.38 -25.86
C TYR A 63 7.35 24.72 -26.86
N THR A 64 8.51 24.06 -26.76
CA THR A 64 9.68 24.34 -27.59
C THR A 64 9.72 23.57 -28.91
N ARG A 65 8.98 22.45 -29.02
CA ARG A 65 8.91 21.64 -30.25
C ARG A 65 8.03 22.29 -31.33
N LYS A 66 8.42 22.18 -32.59
CA LYS A 66 7.68 22.74 -33.74
C LYS A 66 6.98 21.66 -34.58
N GLU A 67 7.64 20.53 -34.79
CA GLU A 67 7.14 19.44 -35.62
C GLU A 67 6.03 18.66 -34.91
N ARG A 68 4.95 18.35 -35.64
CA ARG A 68 3.76 17.65 -35.12
C ARG A 68 4.13 16.33 -34.45
N VAL A 69 4.94 15.50 -35.13
CA VAL A 69 5.43 14.22 -34.60
C VAL A 69 6.23 14.41 -33.31
N SER A 70 7.09 15.41 -33.24
CA SER A 70 7.87 15.69 -32.04
C SER A 70 6.98 16.07 -30.86
N VAL A 71 5.98 16.93 -31.07
CA VAL A 71 5.03 17.32 -30.02
C VAL A 71 4.20 16.11 -29.54
N LEU A 72 3.73 15.27 -30.48
CA LEU A 72 2.97 14.07 -30.14
C LEU A 72 3.82 13.05 -29.36
N ASN A 73 5.10 12.88 -29.71
CA ASN A 73 6.00 12.00 -28.96
C ASN A 73 6.19 12.47 -27.51
N GLU A 74 6.36 13.78 -27.29
CA GLU A 74 6.44 14.34 -25.93
C GLU A 74 5.09 14.12 -25.19
N LYS A 75 3.94 14.22 -25.87
CA LYS A 75 2.63 13.92 -25.27
C LYS A 75 2.51 12.47 -24.83
N TYR A 76 2.85 11.53 -25.71
CA TYR A 76 2.79 10.12 -25.36
C TYR A 76 3.74 9.75 -24.23
N ALA A 77 4.95 10.32 -24.21
CA ALA A 77 5.89 10.11 -23.12
C ALA A 77 5.36 10.67 -21.79
N MET A 78 4.77 11.87 -21.80
CA MET A 78 4.12 12.45 -20.62
C MET A 78 3.01 11.52 -20.08
N GLU A 79 2.09 11.09 -20.94
CA GLU A 79 0.99 10.18 -20.56
C GLU A 79 1.50 8.85 -19.99
N GLU A 80 2.54 8.27 -20.60
CA GLU A 80 3.14 7.03 -20.14
C GLU A 80 3.78 7.20 -18.75
N HIS A 81 4.45 8.31 -18.50
CA HIS A 81 5.02 8.61 -17.18
C HIS A 81 3.94 8.85 -16.13
N LEU A 82 2.87 9.58 -16.43
CA LEU A 82 1.73 9.73 -15.52
C LEU A 82 1.09 8.36 -15.20
N LEU A 83 0.91 7.51 -16.22
CA LEU A 83 0.36 6.18 -16.04
C LEU A 83 1.27 5.29 -15.19
N ARG A 84 2.59 5.30 -15.42
CA ARG A 84 3.56 4.56 -14.60
C ARG A 84 3.54 5.03 -13.16
N ALA A 85 3.64 6.33 -12.94
CA ALA A 85 3.57 6.94 -11.61
C ALA A 85 2.29 6.52 -10.85
N TRP A 86 1.17 6.37 -11.58
CA TRP A 86 -0.09 5.95 -11.01
C TRP A 86 -0.12 4.45 -10.67
N LYS A 87 0.24 3.60 -11.64
CA LYS A 87 0.21 2.15 -11.50
C LYS A 87 1.19 1.67 -10.43
N ASP A 88 2.41 2.18 -10.44
CA ASP A 88 3.44 1.79 -9.49
C ASP A 88 3.01 2.12 -8.06
N GLY A 89 2.39 3.30 -7.87
CA GLY A 89 1.89 3.72 -6.56
C GLY A 89 0.77 2.83 -6.02
N ILE A 90 -0.17 2.40 -6.86
CA ILE A 90 -1.22 1.47 -6.44
C ILE A 90 -0.64 0.07 -6.19
N ILE A 91 0.17 -0.44 -7.12
CA ILE A 91 0.75 -1.79 -7.03
C ILE A 91 1.58 -1.92 -5.76
N TYR A 92 2.46 -0.96 -5.48
CA TYR A 92 3.32 -0.99 -4.30
C TYR A 92 2.50 -1.04 -3.00
N LEU A 93 1.47 -0.20 -2.88
CA LEU A 93 0.58 -0.21 -1.71
C LEU A 93 -0.10 -1.56 -1.52
N LEU A 94 -0.64 -2.13 -2.59
CA LEU A 94 -1.31 -3.43 -2.54
C LEU A 94 -0.32 -4.54 -2.15
N GLN A 95 0.93 -4.47 -2.60
CA GLN A 95 1.98 -5.42 -2.26
C GLN A 95 2.37 -5.33 -0.78
N GLU A 96 2.62 -4.13 -0.24
CA GLU A 96 2.92 -3.93 1.19
C GLU A 96 1.81 -4.48 2.09
N ILE A 97 0.55 -4.18 1.76
CA ILE A 97 -0.60 -4.72 2.49
C ILE A 97 -0.67 -6.25 2.35
N SER A 98 -0.44 -6.79 1.14
CA SER A 98 -0.46 -8.24 0.91
C SER A 98 0.61 -8.96 1.71
N GLU A 99 1.85 -8.47 1.71
CA GLU A 99 2.95 -9.04 2.47
C GLU A 99 2.65 -9.03 3.96
N GLY A 100 2.11 -7.93 4.47
CA GLY A 100 1.70 -7.82 5.86
C GLY A 100 0.63 -8.82 6.26
N LEU A 101 -0.37 -9.04 5.41
CA LEU A 101 -1.45 -10.01 5.62
C LEU A 101 -1.01 -11.46 5.43
N GLU A 102 -0.14 -11.73 4.45
CA GLU A 102 0.43 -13.07 4.21
C GLU A 102 1.24 -13.53 5.40
N PHE A 103 2.04 -12.65 6.00
CA PHE A 103 2.77 -12.95 7.22
C PHE A 103 1.83 -13.49 8.31
N TRP A 104 0.74 -12.79 8.60
CA TRP A 104 -0.21 -13.21 9.62
C TRP A 104 -0.99 -14.47 9.23
N TYR A 105 -1.37 -14.60 7.96
CA TYR A 105 -2.07 -15.78 7.45
C TYR A 105 -1.19 -17.05 7.50
N LEU A 106 0.06 -16.98 7.06
CA LEU A 106 0.96 -18.13 7.13
C LEU A 106 1.23 -18.52 8.59
N ASN A 107 1.36 -17.53 9.47
CA ASN A 107 1.54 -17.77 10.89
C ASN A 107 0.26 -18.26 11.59
N SER A 108 -0.95 -18.06 11.07
CA SER A 108 -2.15 -18.70 11.66
C SER A 108 -2.18 -20.20 11.37
N LEU A 109 -1.69 -20.62 10.20
CA LEU A 109 -1.60 -22.03 9.79
C LEU A 109 -0.56 -22.84 10.56
N ASP A 110 0.45 -22.17 11.13
CA ASP A 110 1.47 -22.82 11.93
C ASP A 110 0.91 -23.31 13.28
N SER A 111 0.93 -24.63 13.50
CA SER A 111 0.44 -25.29 14.70
C SER A 111 1.46 -25.32 15.85
N ASP A 112 2.72 -24.92 15.63
CA ASP A 112 3.82 -25.19 16.56
C ASP A 112 3.97 -24.22 17.76
N VAL A 113 3.04 -23.28 17.93
CA VAL A 113 3.12 -22.27 19.01
C VAL A 113 2.34 -22.65 20.27
N ASP A 114 2.15 -23.95 20.49
CA ASP A 114 1.93 -24.50 21.84
C ASP A 114 3.25 -24.68 22.62
N SER A 115 4.41 -24.37 22.01
CA SER A 115 5.71 -24.77 22.58
C SER A 115 6.27 -23.87 23.68
N VAL A 116 5.81 -22.63 23.87
CA VAL A 116 6.18 -21.80 25.03
C VAL A 116 5.03 -20.83 25.37
N PRO A 117 4.31 -21.01 26.50
CA PRO A 117 3.36 -20.00 26.95
C PRO A 117 4.11 -18.68 27.19
N PRO A 118 3.56 -17.53 26.77
CA PRO A 118 4.21 -16.25 26.99
C PRO A 118 4.45 -16.04 28.48
N GLU A 119 5.51 -15.31 28.82
CA GLU A 119 5.75 -14.91 30.20
C GLU A 119 4.50 -14.22 30.76
N PRO A 120 4.12 -14.41 32.05
CA PRO A 120 2.90 -13.82 32.63
C PRO A 120 2.78 -12.30 32.45
N GLU A 121 3.92 -11.60 32.31
CA GLU A 121 3.96 -10.17 32.00
C GLU A 121 3.44 -9.88 30.59
N ILE A 122 3.86 -10.66 29.58
CA ILE A 122 3.40 -10.54 28.19
C ILE A 122 1.89 -10.79 28.11
N GLU A 123 1.38 -11.83 28.76
CA GLU A 123 -0.06 -12.11 28.76
C GLU A 123 -0.85 -10.93 29.34
N LYS A 124 -0.43 -10.39 30.48
CA LYS A 124 -1.08 -9.24 31.10
C LYS A 124 -1.12 -8.01 30.17
N ILE A 125 -0.02 -7.71 29.51
CA ILE A 125 0.08 -6.58 28.57
C ILE A 125 -0.85 -6.79 27.38
N VAL A 126 -0.84 -7.98 26.79
CA VAL A 126 -1.66 -8.29 25.62
C VAL A 126 -3.15 -8.20 25.97
N ASP A 127 -3.54 -8.67 27.15
CA ASP A 127 -4.92 -8.56 27.64
C ASP A 127 -5.33 -7.11 27.93
N GLU A 128 -4.41 -6.26 28.41
CA GLU A 128 -4.63 -4.81 28.56
C GLU A 128 -4.85 -4.15 27.19
N VAL A 129 -3.97 -4.40 26.22
CA VAL A 129 -4.08 -3.87 24.85
C VAL A 129 -5.37 -4.33 24.18
N TYR A 130 -5.77 -5.60 24.34
CA TYR A 130 -7.04 -6.10 23.80
C TYR A 130 -8.24 -5.36 24.38
N ARG A 131 -8.26 -5.14 25.71
CA ARG A 131 -9.34 -4.38 26.36
C ARG A 131 -9.45 -2.96 25.83
N ASP A 132 -8.32 -2.28 25.66
CA ASP A 132 -8.30 -0.92 25.12
C ASP A 132 -8.85 -0.87 23.70
N ILE A 133 -8.42 -1.79 22.83
CA ILE A 133 -8.92 -1.89 21.44
C ILE A 133 -10.42 -2.21 21.42
N ALA A 134 -10.88 -3.13 22.28
CA ALA A 134 -12.30 -3.47 22.37
C ALA A 134 -13.17 -2.30 22.85
N GLN A 135 -12.64 -1.44 23.74
CA GLN A 135 -13.33 -0.27 24.27
C GLN A 135 -13.31 0.94 23.31
N GLN A 136 -12.25 1.09 22.51
CA GLN A 136 -12.06 2.21 21.57
C GLN A 136 -12.75 2.05 20.22
N ASN A 137 -13.44 0.93 19.97
CA ASN A 137 -14.13 0.64 18.69
C ASN A 137 -15.20 1.68 18.24
N ASN A 138 -15.40 2.79 18.96
CA ASN A 138 -16.30 3.89 18.60
C ASN A 138 -15.62 5.18 18.14
N GLU A 139 -14.32 5.39 18.38
CA GLU A 139 -13.64 6.66 18.05
C GLU A 139 -12.38 6.36 17.25
N GLY A 140 -12.35 6.80 15.99
CA GLY A 140 -11.35 6.48 14.96
C GLY A 140 -9.92 7.00 15.19
N GLU A 141 -9.47 7.16 16.44
CA GLU A 141 -8.06 7.34 16.75
C GLU A 141 -7.34 5.99 16.69
N CYS A 142 -6.76 5.73 15.52
CA CYS A 142 -5.79 4.68 15.31
C CYS A 142 -4.61 4.86 16.28
N LEU A 143 -4.31 3.82 17.09
CA LEU A 143 -2.99 3.36 17.53
C LEU A 143 -3.06 2.74 18.94
N ASN A 144 -2.77 1.43 19.05
CA ASN A 144 -2.11 0.93 20.26
C ASN A 144 -0.88 0.05 19.96
N TRP A 145 -0.82 -0.69 18.85
CA TRP A 145 0.40 -1.46 18.56
C TRP A 145 1.61 -0.61 18.19
N SER A 146 1.46 0.41 17.36
CA SER A 146 2.55 1.35 17.08
C SER A 146 2.92 2.22 18.28
N LYS A 147 1.99 2.53 19.20
CA LYS A 147 2.32 3.13 20.51
C LYS A 147 3.07 2.14 21.41
N VAL A 148 2.68 0.87 21.43
CA VAL A 148 3.43 -0.20 22.12
C VAL A 148 4.84 -0.36 21.55
N PHE A 149 5.04 -0.19 20.24
CA PHE A 149 6.36 -0.21 19.59
C PHE A 149 7.17 1.08 19.74
N VAL A 150 6.55 2.27 19.74
CA VAL A 150 7.23 3.57 19.74
C VAL A 150 7.32 4.17 21.15
N ASP A 151 6.19 4.25 21.86
CA ASP A 151 6.06 4.85 23.20
C ASP A 151 6.20 3.83 24.34
N GLY A 152 6.38 2.55 23.98
CA GLY A 152 6.13 1.39 24.82
C GLY A 152 6.47 1.58 26.28
N HIS A 153 5.58 1.08 27.15
CA HIS A 153 5.88 0.74 28.53
C HIS A 153 7.37 0.43 28.67
N GLN A 154 8.14 1.36 29.27
CA GLN A 154 9.60 1.33 29.35
C GLN A 154 10.16 0.06 30.05
N LYS A 155 9.27 -0.82 30.50
CA LYS A 155 9.52 -2.10 31.16
C LYS A 155 9.76 -3.26 30.19
N ILE A 156 9.30 -3.18 28.94
CA ILE A 156 9.39 -4.31 27.99
C ILE A 156 10.63 -4.15 27.11
N LYS A 157 11.52 -5.15 27.13
CA LYS A 157 12.63 -5.25 26.18
C LYS A 157 12.10 -5.28 24.75
N LEU A 158 12.82 -4.64 23.82
CA LEU A 158 12.45 -4.59 22.39
C LEU A 158 12.15 -6.00 21.83
N GLU A 159 12.97 -6.98 22.23
CA GLU A 159 12.88 -8.40 21.90
C GLU A 159 11.59 -9.08 22.38
N SER A 160 10.85 -8.51 23.33
CA SER A 160 9.58 -9.10 23.80
C SER A 160 8.36 -8.49 23.12
N ARG A 161 8.52 -7.38 22.39
CA ARG A 161 7.39 -6.66 21.75
C ARG A 161 6.79 -7.43 20.57
N PHE A 162 7.61 -8.11 19.79
CA PHE A 162 7.12 -8.96 18.69
C PHE A 162 6.37 -10.18 19.22
N GLN A 163 6.80 -10.74 20.36
CA GLN A 163 6.12 -11.85 21.03
C GLN A 163 4.71 -11.42 21.49
N CYS A 164 4.56 -10.20 22.01
CA CYS A 164 3.24 -9.65 22.34
C CYS A 164 2.31 -9.59 21.12
N CYS A 165 2.81 -9.10 19.97
CA CYS A 165 2.01 -8.99 18.74
C CYS A 165 1.59 -10.36 18.22
N TYR A 166 2.53 -11.30 18.22
CA TYR A 166 2.29 -12.68 17.80
C TYR A 166 1.26 -13.36 18.70
N TYR A 167 1.43 -13.26 20.02
CA TYR A 167 0.51 -13.82 21.00
C TYR A 167 -0.88 -13.19 20.90
N TYR A 168 -0.97 -11.87 20.73
CA TYR A 168 -2.24 -11.19 20.49
C TYR A 168 -2.95 -11.73 19.26
N TYR A 169 -2.24 -11.87 18.15
CA TYR A 169 -2.79 -12.43 16.92
C TYR A 169 -3.32 -13.85 17.14
N LYS A 170 -2.52 -14.74 17.74
CA LYS A 170 -2.92 -16.12 18.00
C LYS A 170 -4.11 -16.23 18.98
N LYS A 171 -4.12 -15.46 20.06
CA LYS A 171 -5.15 -15.53 21.11
C LYS A 171 -6.48 -14.90 20.70
N TYR A 172 -6.44 -13.77 20.00
CA TYR A 172 -7.64 -12.93 19.79
C TYR A 172 -8.09 -12.80 18.34
N ILE A 173 -7.23 -13.09 17.36
CA ILE A 173 -7.53 -12.88 15.94
C ILE A 173 -7.61 -14.21 15.17
N SER A 174 -6.65 -15.11 15.41
CA SER A 174 -6.50 -16.37 14.70
C SER A 174 -7.75 -17.24 14.87
N SER A 175 -8.47 -17.45 13.78
CA SER A 175 -9.67 -18.27 13.73
C SER A 175 -9.93 -18.74 12.30
N ALA A 176 -10.62 -19.87 12.13
CA ALA A 176 -10.92 -20.39 10.80
C ALA A 176 -11.78 -19.43 9.95
N GLU A 177 -12.58 -18.57 10.57
CA GLU A 177 -13.31 -17.50 9.88
C GLU A 177 -12.33 -16.41 9.40
N MET A 178 -11.41 -16.00 10.27
CA MET A 178 -10.39 -15.01 9.94
C MET A 178 -9.49 -15.49 8.80
N ASP A 179 -9.05 -16.76 8.81
CA ASP A 179 -8.23 -17.33 7.75
C ASP A 179 -8.92 -17.29 6.39
N LYS A 180 -10.23 -17.58 6.36
CA LYS A 180 -11.05 -17.46 5.14
C LYS A 180 -11.16 -16.00 4.68
N ASN A 181 -11.29 -15.06 5.60
CA ASN A 181 -11.37 -13.64 5.29
C ASN A 181 -10.03 -13.13 4.74
N LEU A 182 -8.92 -13.47 5.39
CA LEU A 182 -7.55 -13.15 4.93
C LEU A 182 -7.29 -13.72 3.54
N GLN A 183 -7.62 -14.99 3.30
CA GLN A 183 -7.45 -15.61 1.98
C GLN A 183 -8.24 -14.87 0.89
N LYS A 184 -9.50 -14.51 1.14
CA LYS A 184 -10.31 -13.74 0.19
C LYS A 184 -9.72 -12.35 -0.09
N ILE A 185 -9.27 -11.66 0.95
CA ILE A 185 -8.63 -10.35 0.82
C ILE A 185 -7.34 -10.46 0.00
N LEU A 186 -6.48 -11.43 0.33
CA LEU A 186 -5.23 -11.69 -0.36
C LEU A 186 -5.44 -12.01 -1.85
N HIS A 187 -6.45 -12.80 -2.18
CA HIS A 187 -6.82 -13.03 -3.58
C HIS A 187 -7.27 -11.73 -4.26
N GLY A 188 -8.13 -10.93 -3.63
CA GLY A 188 -8.57 -9.65 -4.19
C GLY A 188 -7.42 -8.66 -4.43
N LEU A 189 -6.46 -8.57 -3.49
CA LEU A 189 -5.25 -7.75 -3.65
C LEU A 189 -4.40 -8.23 -4.83
N LYS A 190 -4.11 -9.54 -4.91
CA LYS A 190 -3.31 -10.13 -5.99
C LYS A 190 -3.99 -10.00 -7.35
N ASP A 191 -5.28 -10.25 -7.43
CA ASP A 191 -6.06 -10.13 -8.65
C ASP A 191 -6.02 -8.70 -9.19
N LEU A 192 -6.18 -7.69 -8.32
CA LEU A 192 -6.08 -6.29 -8.72
C LEU A 192 -4.67 -5.92 -9.20
N VAL A 193 -3.61 -6.39 -8.52
CA VAL A 193 -2.22 -6.20 -8.97
C VAL A 193 -2.00 -6.80 -10.35
N LEU A 194 -2.47 -8.03 -10.58
CA LEU A 194 -2.38 -8.69 -11.87
C LEU A 194 -3.17 -7.92 -12.94
N GLU A 195 -4.38 -7.47 -12.63
CA GLU A 195 -5.21 -6.66 -13.54
C GLU A 195 -4.47 -5.40 -13.99
N ILE A 196 -3.86 -4.65 -13.07
CA ILE A 196 -3.14 -3.41 -13.38
C ILE A 196 -1.91 -3.68 -14.26
N ARG A 197 -1.17 -4.77 -13.96
CA ARG A 197 0.02 -5.20 -14.72
C ARG A 197 -0.34 -5.68 -16.13
N TYR A 198 -1.33 -6.55 -16.28
CA TYR A 198 -1.77 -7.08 -17.59
C TYR A 198 -2.50 -6.05 -18.44
N SER A 199 -3.14 -5.06 -17.82
CA SER A 199 -3.65 -3.90 -18.56
C SER A 199 -2.53 -3.05 -19.18
N GLY A 200 -1.26 -3.31 -18.85
CA GLY A 200 -0.10 -2.75 -19.55
C GLY A 200 0.33 -3.53 -20.79
N THR A 201 -0.02 -4.82 -20.91
CA THR A 201 0.35 -5.66 -22.06
C THR A 201 -0.61 -5.53 -23.24
N ASN A 202 -1.84 -5.06 -22.99
CA ASN A 202 -2.77 -4.70 -24.05
C ASN A 202 -2.53 -3.25 -24.50
N ILE A 203 -2.41 -3.02 -25.81
CA ILE A 203 -2.38 -1.68 -26.43
C ILE A 203 -3.65 -0.86 -26.05
N LYS A 204 -4.69 -1.52 -25.51
CA LYS A 204 -5.85 -0.88 -24.91
C LYS A 204 -5.46 -0.17 -23.60
N ARG A 205 -5.21 1.13 -23.73
CA ARG A 205 -5.25 2.05 -22.59
C ARG A 205 -6.66 2.02 -21.98
N PRO A 206 -6.80 1.95 -20.64
CA PRO A 206 -8.12 2.06 -20.02
C PRO A 206 -8.76 3.39 -20.45
N ASN A 207 -10.04 3.35 -20.81
CA ASN A 207 -10.81 4.55 -21.19
C ASN A 207 -10.88 5.57 -20.05
N ASN A 208 -10.70 5.09 -18.80
CA ASN A 208 -10.57 5.90 -17.61
C ASN A 208 -9.34 5.42 -16.80
N PRO A 209 -8.23 6.18 -16.76
CA PRO A 209 -7.05 5.80 -15.98
C PRO A 209 -7.33 5.71 -14.46
N TYR A 210 -8.48 6.25 -14.01
CA TYR A 210 -8.89 6.28 -12.61
C TYR A 210 -9.78 5.10 -12.18
N GLU A 211 -10.12 4.17 -13.08
CA GLU A 211 -10.90 2.98 -12.73
C GLU A 211 -10.24 2.19 -11.57
N TYR A 212 -8.90 2.07 -11.60
CA TYR A 212 -8.15 1.39 -10.55
C TYR A 212 -8.23 2.10 -9.19
N MET A 213 -8.46 3.42 -9.15
CA MET A 213 -8.60 4.14 -7.88
C MET A 213 -9.84 3.67 -7.14
N GLN A 214 -10.96 3.56 -7.85
CA GLN A 214 -12.21 3.16 -7.22
C GLN A 214 -12.11 1.72 -6.73
N LYS A 215 -11.56 0.81 -7.56
CA LYS A 215 -11.29 -0.58 -7.16
C LYS A 215 -10.38 -0.66 -5.93
N LEU A 216 -9.32 0.16 -5.87
CA LEU A 216 -8.46 0.27 -4.69
C LEU A 216 -9.26 0.72 -3.46
N LEU A 217 -10.01 1.81 -3.57
CA LEU A 217 -10.78 2.35 -2.44
C LEU A 217 -11.84 1.36 -1.93
N ASP A 218 -12.52 0.67 -2.83
CA ASP A 218 -13.50 -0.36 -2.49
C ASP A 218 -12.83 -1.54 -1.76
N LEU A 219 -11.65 -1.96 -2.23
CA LEU A 219 -10.88 -3.03 -1.60
C LEU A 219 -10.34 -2.62 -0.23
N ILE A 220 -9.85 -1.38 -0.09
CA ILE A 220 -9.40 -0.84 1.21
C ILE A 220 -10.59 -0.74 2.19
N ALA A 221 -11.76 -0.33 1.72
CA ALA A 221 -12.97 -0.31 2.55
C ALA A 221 -13.37 -1.73 3.01
N ASP A 222 -13.30 -2.71 2.12
CA ASP A 222 -13.57 -4.12 2.44
C ASP A 222 -12.57 -4.65 3.49
N ILE A 223 -11.27 -4.38 3.31
CA ILE A 223 -10.19 -4.72 4.25
C ILE A 223 -10.49 -4.11 5.62
N ASN A 224 -10.71 -2.79 5.67
CA ASN A 224 -10.98 -2.09 6.93
C ASN A 224 -12.21 -2.68 7.64
N SER A 225 -13.31 -2.91 6.90
CA SER A 225 -14.54 -3.44 7.48
C SER A 225 -14.39 -4.85 8.10
N LYS A 226 -13.57 -5.70 7.48
CA LYS A 226 -13.34 -7.09 7.91
C LYS A 226 -12.31 -7.19 9.04
N LEU A 227 -11.32 -6.31 9.06
CA LEU A 227 -10.16 -6.43 9.96
C LEU A 227 -10.22 -5.49 11.17
N GLN A 228 -11.00 -4.41 11.12
CA GLN A 228 -11.05 -3.41 12.18
C GLN A 228 -11.62 -3.98 13.49
N LYS A 229 -12.71 -4.75 13.43
CA LYS A 229 -13.42 -5.26 14.62
C LYS A 229 -12.53 -6.06 15.57
N ASN A 230 -11.55 -6.77 15.02
CA ASN A 230 -10.70 -7.70 15.75
C ASN A 230 -9.29 -7.12 16.00
N GLY A 231 -9.05 -5.86 15.61
CA GLY A 231 -7.74 -5.20 15.73
C GLY A 231 -6.66 -5.70 14.77
N ALA A 232 -6.99 -6.63 13.86
CA ALA A 232 -6.05 -7.19 12.90
C ALA A 232 -5.51 -6.14 11.91
N LEU A 233 -6.32 -5.12 11.59
CA LEU A 233 -5.91 -4.00 10.74
C LEU A 233 -4.64 -3.31 11.26
N TYR A 234 -4.48 -3.22 12.59
CA TYR A 234 -3.35 -2.54 13.23
C TYR A 234 -2.05 -3.34 13.20
N LEU A 235 -2.13 -4.64 12.89
CA LEU A 235 -0.96 -5.50 12.79
C LEU A 235 -0.30 -5.45 11.40
N ILE A 236 -1.02 -5.00 10.36
CA ILE A 236 -0.53 -4.98 8.99
C ILE A 236 0.72 -4.08 8.83
N PRO A 237 0.74 -2.83 9.33
CA PRO A 237 1.89 -1.93 9.13
C PRO A 237 3.17 -2.38 9.86
N ILE A 238 3.02 -3.20 10.90
CA ILE A 238 4.12 -3.66 11.75
C ILE A 238 4.59 -5.07 11.41
N SER A 239 3.95 -5.76 10.46
CA SER A 239 4.27 -7.15 10.10
C SER A 239 5.75 -7.34 9.75
N SER A 240 6.34 -6.41 8.99
CA SER A 240 7.75 -6.49 8.58
C SER A 240 8.71 -6.40 9.77
N ILE A 241 8.40 -5.53 10.73
CA ILE A 241 9.16 -5.39 11.98
C ILE A 241 9.05 -6.68 12.80
N VAL A 242 7.84 -7.22 12.96
CA VAL A 242 7.61 -8.47 13.69
C VAL A 242 8.36 -9.63 13.02
N ALA A 243 8.24 -9.77 11.69
CA ALA A 243 8.90 -10.81 10.92
C ALA A 243 10.43 -10.77 11.07
N HIS A 244 11.03 -9.59 10.94
CA HIS A 244 12.48 -9.41 11.08
C HIS A 244 12.98 -9.86 12.46
N ASN A 245 12.31 -9.39 13.53
CA ASN A 245 12.69 -9.75 14.91
C ASN A 245 12.45 -11.25 15.21
N MET A 246 11.44 -11.88 14.61
CA MET A 246 11.22 -13.33 14.75
C MET A 246 12.37 -14.14 14.15
N VAL A 247 12.87 -13.75 12.98
CA VAL A 247 14.01 -14.42 12.33
C VAL A 247 15.29 -14.25 13.16
N GLU A 248 15.56 -13.04 13.65
CA GLU A 248 16.72 -12.79 14.51
C GLU A 248 16.68 -13.62 15.80
N TYR A 249 15.50 -13.71 16.44
CA TYR A 249 15.32 -14.52 17.65
C TYR A 249 15.53 -16.02 17.41
N GLN A 250 15.05 -16.53 16.28
CA GLN A 250 15.29 -17.93 15.90
C GLN A 250 16.78 -18.20 15.71
N ASN A 251 17.49 -17.33 14.99
CA ASN A 251 18.93 -17.47 14.75
C ASN A 251 19.74 -17.47 16.06
N GLN A 252 19.38 -16.61 17.03
CA GLN A 252 20.04 -16.58 18.35
C GLN A 252 19.84 -17.86 19.19
N LYS A 253 18.76 -18.62 18.95
CA LYS A 253 18.53 -19.91 19.61
C LYS A 253 19.32 -21.06 18.99
N PHE A 254 19.67 -20.98 17.70
CA PHE A 254 20.46 -22.01 17.01
C PHE A 254 21.97 -21.87 17.23
N ASP A 255 22.44 -20.69 17.65
CA ASP A 255 23.85 -20.44 18.01
C ASP A 255 24.19 -20.73 19.50
N ARG A 256 23.27 -21.36 20.25
CA ARG A 256 23.47 -21.82 21.64
C ARG A 256 23.35 -23.34 21.75
#